data_AF-A0A2H3DYG3-F1
#
_entry.id   AF-A0A2H3DYG3-F1
#
_cell.length_a   1.000
_cell.length_b   1.000
_cell.length_c   1.000
_cell.angle_alpha   90.00
_cell.angle_beta   90.00
_cell.angle_gamma   90.00
#
_symmetry.space_group_name_H-M   'P 1'
#
loop_
_entity.id
_entity.type
_entity.pdbx_description
1 polymer ?
#
loop_
_entity_poly.entity_id
_entity_poly.type
_entity_poly.pdbx_seq_one_letter_code
_entity_poly.pdbx_strand_id
1 'polypeptide(L)'
;MRPKHREDMFFLYPRPGSEHARRPSWNQVITEKCLTTGQVSLCADVGRDEETNSDWYDGMCIEEGRVQGLDTDDPKGLAVVRQGRLVVKDHAGTLHSLKIVAAHPYAIPEDSYTLIASGQWKSGARAPLTEIYWVAGRRLPEQKFER
;
A
#
# COMPACT_ATOMS: atom_id res chain seq x y z
N MET A 1 -10.02 -4.20 -19.19
CA MET A 1 -8.97 -3.34 -18.59
C MET A 1 -7.68 -4.15 -18.53
N ARG A 2 -6.53 -3.65 -19.02
CA ARG A 2 -5.28 -4.40 -18.97
C ARG A 2 -4.81 -4.52 -17.50
N PRO A 3 -4.19 -5.65 -17.07
CA PRO A 3 -3.75 -5.87 -15.68
C PRO A 3 -2.92 -4.72 -15.10
N LYS A 4 -1.98 -4.18 -15.88
CA LYS A 4 -1.15 -3.03 -15.50
C LYS A 4 -1.94 -1.82 -14.99
N HIS A 5 -3.11 -1.54 -15.56
CA HIS A 5 -3.93 -0.39 -15.13
C HIS A 5 -4.60 -0.62 -13.77
N ARG A 6 -4.75 -1.87 -13.32
CA ARG A 6 -5.37 -2.21 -12.03
C ARG A 6 -4.38 -2.10 -10.87
N GLU A 7 -3.15 -2.52 -11.08
CA GLU A 7 -2.04 -2.34 -10.13
C GLU A 7 -1.85 -0.84 -9.83
N ASP A 8 -1.75 -0.03 -10.88
CA ASP A 8 -1.63 1.43 -10.77
C ASP A 8 -2.76 2.04 -9.93
N MET A 9 -4.00 1.61 -10.16
CA MET A 9 -5.16 2.09 -9.39
C MET A 9 -5.10 1.69 -7.91
N PHE A 10 -4.61 0.50 -7.59
CA PHE A 10 -4.54 0.00 -6.21
C PHE A 10 -3.47 0.73 -5.39
N PHE A 11 -2.29 0.94 -5.96
CA PHE A 11 -1.15 1.52 -5.25
C PHE A 11 -1.15 3.05 -5.24
N LEU A 12 -1.70 3.71 -6.25
CA LEU A 12 -1.52 5.16 -6.41
C LEU A 12 -2.66 6.02 -5.84
N TYR A 13 -3.81 5.43 -5.52
CA TYR A 13 -4.98 6.15 -5.01
C TYR A 13 -5.19 5.86 -3.53
N PRO A 14 -4.84 6.78 -2.61
CA PRO A 14 -4.81 6.49 -1.17
C PRO A 14 -6.19 6.35 -0.52
N ARG A 15 -7.26 6.93 -1.09
CA ARG A 15 -8.60 6.87 -0.49
C ARG A 15 -9.42 5.66 -0.97
N PRO A 16 -10.11 4.94 -0.07
CA PRO A 16 -11.06 3.90 -0.46
C PRO A 16 -12.07 4.47 -1.47
N GLY A 17 -12.40 3.71 -2.51
CA GLY A 17 -13.47 4.10 -3.41
C GLY A 17 -14.85 3.96 -2.80
N SER A 18 -15.85 4.46 -3.52
CA SER A 18 -17.27 4.39 -3.14
C SER A 18 -17.92 3.03 -3.45
N GLU A 19 -17.21 2.11 -4.11
CA GLU A 19 -17.73 0.81 -4.50
C GLU A 19 -17.09 -0.32 -3.70
N HIS A 20 -17.80 -1.43 -3.57
CA HIS A 20 -17.33 -2.68 -2.93
C HIS A 20 -16.10 -3.31 -3.59
N ALA A 21 -15.62 -2.75 -4.71
CA ALA A 21 -14.40 -3.15 -5.39
C ALA A 21 -13.25 -2.20 -4.99
N ARG A 22 -12.03 -2.73 -4.86
CA ARG A 22 -10.80 -2.03 -4.45
C ARG A 22 -10.31 -1.06 -5.53
N ARG A 23 -11.16 -0.10 -5.91
CA ARG A 23 -10.97 0.84 -7.01
C ARG A 23 -11.20 2.25 -6.51
N PRO A 24 -10.39 3.23 -6.91
CA PRO A 24 -10.80 4.61 -6.78
C PRO A 24 -12.14 4.83 -7.51
N SER A 25 -13.00 5.66 -6.93
CA SER A 25 -14.20 6.15 -7.59
C SER A 25 -13.83 7.02 -8.79
N TRP A 26 -14.75 7.18 -9.75
CA TRP A 26 -14.54 8.10 -10.88
C TRP A 26 -14.23 9.53 -10.43
N ASN A 27 -14.87 9.98 -9.34
CA ASN A 27 -14.55 11.27 -8.73
C ASN A 27 -13.09 11.31 -8.26
N GLN A 28 -12.59 10.26 -7.60
CA GLN A 28 -11.18 10.21 -7.17
C GLN A 28 -10.21 10.24 -8.36
N VAL A 29 -10.50 9.50 -9.43
CA VAL A 29 -9.67 9.50 -10.64
C VAL A 29 -9.57 10.89 -11.28
N ILE A 30 -10.67 11.66 -11.25
CA ILE A 30 -10.75 12.97 -11.93
C ILE A 30 -10.29 14.12 -11.03
N THR A 31 -10.54 14.03 -9.72
CA THR A 31 -10.37 15.16 -8.80
C THR A 31 -9.15 15.06 -7.90
N GLU A 32 -8.67 13.85 -7.62
CA GLU A 32 -7.52 13.65 -6.73
C GLU A 32 -6.22 13.62 -7.51
N LYS A 33 -5.21 14.29 -6.97
CA LYS A 33 -3.84 14.11 -7.45
C LYS A 33 -3.37 12.72 -7.02
N CYS A 34 -3.26 11.83 -8.01
CA CYS A 34 -2.59 10.54 -7.92
C CYS A 34 -1.18 10.71 -7.34
N LEU A 35 -0.68 9.74 -6.57
CA LEU A 35 0.72 9.74 -6.13
C LEU A 35 1.63 9.77 -7.38
N THR A 36 2.66 10.64 -7.36
CA THR A 36 3.62 10.72 -8.46
C THR A 36 4.42 9.43 -8.51
N THR A 37 4.27 8.68 -9.60
CA THR A 37 4.85 7.34 -9.79
C THR A 37 6.39 7.32 -9.84
N GLY A 38 7.05 8.48 -9.90
CA GLY A 38 8.52 8.59 -9.80
C GLY A 38 9.28 7.55 -10.64
N GLN A 39 10.30 6.94 -10.04
CA GLN A 39 10.95 5.73 -10.57
C GLN A 39 10.35 4.45 -9.95
N VAL A 40 9.12 4.44 -9.48
CA VAL A 40 8.55 3.29 -8.78
C VAL A 40 8.08 2.23 -9.77
N SER A 41 8.63 1.02 -9.63
CA SER A 41 8.15 -0.15 -10.37
C SER A 41 6.94 -0.73 -9.65
N LEU A 42 5.76 -0.48 -10.19
CA LEU A 42 4.53 -1.21 -9.87
C LEU A 42 4.58 -2.53 -10.66
N CYS A 43 4.95 -3.61 -9.98
CA CYS A 43 4.92 -4.98 -10.47
C CYS A 43 4.36 -5.86 -9.35
N ALA A 44 3.04 -5.98 -9.33
CA ALA A 44 2.33 -6.88 -8.44
C ALA A 44 1.36 -7.73 -9.27
N ASP A 45 1.26 -9.03 -9.01
CA ASP A 45 0.28 -9.83 -9.74
C ASP A 45 -1.11 -9.55 -9.15
N VAL A 46 -1.80 -8.57 -9.74
CA VAL A 46 -3.16 -8.19 -9.38
C VAL A 46 -4.12 -8.65 -10.47
N GLY A 47 -5.13 -9.41 -10.09
CA GLY A 47 -6.11 -9.92 -11.03
C GLY A 47 -7.53 -9.87 -10.49
N ARG A 48 -8.46 -10.34 -11.32
CA ARG A 48 -9.85 -10.52 -10.94
C ARG A 48 -10.20 -11.99 -11.08
N ASP A 49 -10.89 -12.49 -10.08
CA ASP A 49 -11.70 -13.67 -10.21
C ASP A 49 -13.07 -13.27 -10.80
N GLU A 50 -13.36 -13.74 -12.01
CA GLU A 50 -14.62 -13.43 -12.70
C GLU A 50 -15.83 -14.15 -12.08
N GLU A 51 -15.61 -15.30 -11.44
CA GLU A 51 -16.67 -16.10 -10.80
C GLU A 51 -17.13 -15.44 -9.51
N THR A 52 -16.18 -15.04 -8.66
CA THR A 52 -16.46 -14.41 -7.37
C THR A 52 -16.53 -12.89 -7.44
N ASN A 53 -16.29 -12.31 -8.61
CA ASN A 53 -16.21 -10.87 -8.88
C ASN A 53 -15.20 -10.13 -7.96
N SER A 54 -14.26 -10.87 -7.37
CA SER A 54 -13.33 -10.40 -6.35
C SER A 54 -11.95 -10.10 -6.94
N ASP A 55 -11.25 -9.11 -6.38
CA ASP A 55 -9.88 -8.79 -6.78
C ASP A 55 -8.89 -9.60 -5.91
N TRP A 56 -7.91 -10.24 -6.55
CA TRP A 56 -6.85 -10.99 -5.88
C TRP A 56 -5.50 -10.29 -6.07
N TYR A 57 -4.58 -10.56 -5.13
CA TYR A 57 -3.23 -10.04 -5.12
C TYR A 57 -2.26 -11.18 -4.80
N ASP A 58 -1.23 -11.34 -5.61
CA ASP A 58 -0.08 -12.21 -5.36
C ASP A 58 1.22 -11.39 -5.37
N GLY A 59 1.93 -11.42 -4.24
CA GLY A 59 3.12 -10.61 -4.01
C GLY A 59 3.52 -10.54 -2.54
N MET A 60 4.44 -9.63 -2.20
CA MET A 60 4.95 -9.54 -0.83
C MET A 60 3.90 -8.98 0.13
N CYS A 61 3.67 -9.74 1.20
CA CYS A 61 2.76 -9.39 2.28
C CYS A 61 3.52 -9.46 3.61
N ILE A 62 3.37 -8.43 4.43
CA ILE A 62 3.64 -8.48 5.87
C ILE A 62 2.28 -8.58 6.54
N GLU A 63 1.96 -9.75 7.08
CA GLU A 63 0.65 -10.03 7.67
C GLU A 63 0.34 -9.13 8.87
N GLU A 64 1.36 -8.85 9.70
CA GLU A 64 1.23 -8.02 10.89
C GLU A 64 2.47 -7.12 11.08
N GLY A 65 2.25 -5.81 10.99
CA GLY A 65 3.26 -4.80 11.23
C GLY A 65 2.68 -3.61 11.98
N ARG A 66 3.32 -3.23 13.09
CA ARG A 66 2.88 -2.08 13.90
C ARG A 66 3.41 -0.79 13.30
N VAL A 67 2.50 0.08 12.89
CA VAL A 67 2.80 1.41 12.35
C VAL A 67 2.78 2.43 13.49
N GLN A 68 3.79 3.29 13.53
CA GLN A 68 3.97 4.31 14.57
C GLN A 68 4.42 5.65 13.97
N GLY A 69 3.98 6.76 14.57
CA GLY A 69 4.39 8.12 14.21
C GLY A 69 3.83 8.68 12.89
N LEU A 70 2.80 8.05 12.32
CA LEU A 70 2.10 8.54 11.12
C LEU A 70 0.71 9.14 11.42
N ASP A 71 0.33 9.16 12.70
CA ASP A 71 -0.99 9.51 13.24
C ASP A 71 -1.17 11.01 13.46
N THR A 72 -0.08 11.77 13.42
CA THR A 72 -0.14 13.22 13.57
C THR A 72 -0.65 13.85 12.27
N ASP A 73 -1.84 14.43 12.32
CA ASP A 73 -2.29 15.33 11.26
C ASP A 73 -1.30 16.48 11.13
N ASP A 74 -0.94 16.84 9.90
CA ASP A 74 -0.19 18.08 9.68
C ASP A 74 -1.20 19.24 9.61
N PRO A 75 -1.36 20.04 10.68
CA PRO A 75 -2.33 21.13 10.71
C PRO A 75 -2.02 22.25 9.69
N LYS A 76 -0.82 22.24 9.09
CA LYS A 76 -0.38 23.27 8.14
C LYS A 76 -0.27 22.77 6.70
N GLY A 77 -0.45 21.48 6.43
CA GLY A 77 -0.29 20.89 5.09
C GLY A 77 1.06 21.19 4.44
N LEU A 78 2.10 21.42 5.25
CA LEU A 78 3.42 21.92 4.88
C LEU A 78 4.45 20.78 4.78
N ALA A 79 4.26 19.70 5.52
CA ALA A 79 4.99 18.45 5.38
C ALA A 79 4.39 17.64 4.22
N VAL A 80 5.06 17.70 3.06
CA VAL A 80 4.74 16.88 1.88
C VAL A 80 4.85 15.37 2.20
N VAL A 81 5.59 15.01 3.25
CA VAL A 81 5.88 13.63 3.64
C VAL A 81 5.90 13.49 5.17
N ARG A 82 5.04 12.64 5.73
CA ARG A 82 5.11 12.21 7.15
C ARG A 82 6.13 11.10 7.31
N GLN A 83 6.84 11.08 8.45
CA GLN A 83 7.84 10.06 8.77
C GLN A 83 7.39 9.25 9.98
N GLY A 84 7.53 7.93 9.89
CA GLY A 84 7.15 7.03 10.95
C GLY A 84 8.06 5.81 11.01
N ARG A 85 7.61 4.82 11.77
CA ARG A 85 8.31 3.54 11.93
C ARG A 85 7.34 2.39 11.72
N LEU A 86 7.85 1.36 11.07
CA LEU A 86 7.21 0.06 10.97
C LEU A 86 7.97 -0.91 11.85
N VAL A 87 7.27 -1.52 12.81
CA VAL A 87 7.82 -2.59 13.65
C VAL A 87 7.23 -3.92 13.20
N VAL A 88 8.09 -4.85 12.79
CA VAL A 88 7.69 -6.19 12.33
C VAL A 88 8.40 -7.27 13.11
N LYS A 89 7.73 -8.40 13.31
CA LYS A 89 8.30 -9.57 13.96
C LYS A 89 8.73 -10.57 12.90
N ASP A 90 9.98 -11.03 12.98
CA ASP A 90 10.46 -12.09 12.09
C ASP A 90 10.04 -13.49 12.58
N HIS A 91 10.40 -14.51 11.79
CA HIS A 91 10.12 -15.91 12.10
C HIS A 91 10.83 -16.42 13.37
N ALA A 92 11.94 -15.78 13.78
CA ALA A 92 12.64 -16.07 15.02
C ALA A 92 12.03 -15.34 16.23
N GLY A 93 11.04 -14.49 15.99
CA GLY A 93 10.37 -13.68 16.99
C GLY A 93 11.08 -12.37 17.34
N THR A 94 12.13 -12.02 16.61
CA THR A 94 12.87 -10.77 16.79
C THR A 94 12.10 -9.61 16.17
N LEU A 95 12.05 -8.49 16.88
CA LEU A 95 11.43 -7.27 16.39
C LEU A 95 12.42 -6.44 15.57
N HIS A 96 12.02 -6.07 14.37
CA HIS A 96 12.76 -5.20 13.46
C HIS A 96 12.03 -3.88 13.30
N SER A 97 12.76 -2.78 13.29
CA SER A 97 12.19 -1.45 13.10
C SER A 97 12.72 -0.81 11.81
N LEU A 98 11.82 -0.53 10.89
CA LEU A 98 12.11 0.13 9.61
C LEU A 98 11.58 1.57 9.63
N LYS A 99 12.31 2.49 9.01
CA LYS A 99 11.80 3.85 8.78
C LYS A 99 10.85 3.83 7.59
N ILE A 100 9.69 4.45 7.74
CA ILE A 100 8.68 4.55 6.68
C ILE A 100 8.28 6.01 6.47
N VAL A 101 7.77 6.29 5.27
CA VAL A 101 7.28 7.60 4.90
C VAL A 101 5.90 7.50 4.26
N ALA A 102 5.02 8.44 4.57
CA ALA A 102 3.69 8.55 3.97
C ALA A 102 3.59 9.88 3.21
N ALA A 103 3.41 9.81 1.90
CA ALA A 103 3.37 10.96 0.99
C ALA A 103 1.94 11.49 0.73
N HIS A 104 0.98 11.17 1.61
CA HIS A 104 -0.41 11.63 1.53
C HIS A 104 -0.77 12.49 2.75
N PRO A 105 -1.80 13.35 2.71
CA PRO A 105 -2.10 14.27 3.81
C PRO A 105 -2.85 13.64 5.00
N TYR A 106 -3.42 12.44 4.85
CA TYR A 106 -4.24 11.80 5.89
C TYR A 106 -3.43 11.13 7.00
N ALA A 107 -3.73 11.38 8.27
CA ALA A 107 -3.17 10.60 9.38
C ALA A 107 -3.40 9.09 9.20
N ILE A 108 -2.39 8.29 9.55
CA ILE A 108 -2.51 6.83 9.69
C ILE A 108 -2.41 6.54 11.19
N PRO A 109 -3.50 6.12 11.84
CA PRO A 109 -3.49 5.81 13.27
C PRO A 109 -2.41 4.79 13.62
N GLU A 110 -1.81 4.93 14.80
CA GLU A 110 -0.91 3.89 15.30
C GLU A 110 -1.70 2.60 15.58
N ASP A 111 -1.43 1.56 14.81
CA ASP A 111 -2.10 0.27 14.94
C ASP A 111 -1.25 -0.83 14.27
N SER A 112 -1.70 -2.06 14.39
CA SER A 112 -1.18 -3.19 13.62
C SER A 112 -1.92 -3.28 12.29
N TYR A 113 -1.14 -3.26 11.20
CA TYR A 113 -1.65 -3.32 9.84
C TYR A 113 -1.05 -4.51 9.11
N THR A 114 -1.79 -5.00 8.13
CA THR A 114 -1.26 -5.81 7.05
C THR A 114 -0.72 -4.88 5.98
N LEU A 115 0.47 -5.17 5.46
CA LEU A 115 1.14 -4.36 4.46
C LEU A 115 1.39 -5.16 3.20
N ILE A 116 0.99 -4.62 2.07
CA ILE A 116 1.13 -5.24 0.75
C ILE A 116 2.05 -4.39 -0.12
N ALA A 117 3.05 -4.99 -0.76
CA ALA A 117 4.06 -4.27 -1.53
C ALA A 117 3.74 -4.20 -3.03
N SER A 118 4.19 -3.13 -3.70
CA SER A 118 3.98 -2.93 -5.12
C SER A 118 4.98 -3.62 -6.05
N GLY A 119 5.95 -4.38 -5.54
CA GLY A 119 7.06 -4.88 -6.36
C GLY A 119 7.48 -6.31 -6.07
N GLN A 120 7.80 -7.06 -7.12
CA GLN A 120 8.54 -8.31 -7.04
C GLN A 120 10.04 -8.03 -6.85
N TRP A 121 10.65 -8.61 -5.81
CA TRP A 121 12.11 -8.76 -5.75
C TRP A 121 12.54 -9.70 -6.86
N LYS A 122 12.90 -9.18 -8.03
CA LYS A 122 13.55 -10.00 -9.06
C LYS A 122 14.93 -10.37 -8.55
N SER A 123 15.07 -11.61 -8.07
CA SER A 123 16.35 -12.23 -7.72
C SER A 123 17.28 -12.21 -8.93
N GLY A 124 18.13 -11.16 -9.04
CA GLY A 124 19.14 -11.07 -10.09
C GLY A 124 19.50 -9.67 -10.58
N ALA A 125 18.73 -8.62 -10.29
CA ALA A 125 19.07 -7.26 -10.72
C ALA A 125 20.03 -6.56 -9.73
N ARG A 126 21.23 -6.20 -10.20
CA ARG A 126 22.31 -5.50 -9.45
C ARG A 126 22.07 -3.99 -9.24
N ALA A 127 20.85 -3.50 -9.31
CA ALA A 127 20.55 -2.07 -9.10
C ALA A 127 19.76 -1.90 -7.80
N PRO A 128 19.98 -0.80 -7.03
CA PRO A 128 19.22 -0.57 -5.81
C PRO A 128 17.75 -0.45 -6.22
N LEU A 129 16.92 -1.33 -5.67
CA LEU A 129 15.49 -1.32 -5.95
C LEU A 129 14.94 0.09 -5.69
N THR A 130 14.41 0.64 -6.78
CA THR A 130 13.35 1.64 -6.85
C THR A 130 12.45 1.62 -5.61
N GLU A 131 12.10 2.80 -5.09
CA GLU A 131 11.18 2.96 -3.96
C GLU A 131 9.99 2.00 -4.08
N ILE A 132 9.71 1.22 -3.03
CA ILE A 132 8.61 0.26 -3.00
C ILE A 132 7.41 0.95 -2.37
N TYR A 133 6.27 0.98 -3.06
CA TYR A 133 5.03 1.40 -2.43
C TYR A 133 4.45 0.28 -1.59
N TRP A 134 3.98 0.67 -0.41
CA TRP A 134 3.27 -0.20 0.51
C TRP A 134 1.87 0.31 0.70
N VAL A 135 0.91 -0.61 0.67
CA VAL A 135 -0.47 -0.34 1.03
C VAL A 135 -0.71 -0.92 2.41
N ALA A 136 -1.05 -0.05 3.37
CA ALA A 136 -1.45 -0.44 4.71
C ALA A 136 -2.95 -0.69 4.75
N GLY A 137 -3.36 -1.76 5.41
CA GLY A 137 -4.76 -2.14 5.61
C GLY A 137 -4.91 -3.16 6.72
N ARG A 138 -6.09 -3.79 6.81
CA ARG A 138 -6.44 -4.81 7.79
C ARG A 138 -6.66 -6.16 7.11
N ARG A 139 -6.12 -7.21 7.71
CA ARG A 139 -6.50 -8.58 7.36
C ARG A 139 -7.88 -8.87 7.92
N LEU A 140 -8.77 -9.33 7.05
CA LEU A 140 -10.06 -9.89 7.41
C LEU A 140 -9.96 -11.43 7.39
N PRO A 141 -10.92 -12.15 8.01
CA PRO A 141 -11.05 -13.59 7.85
C PRO A 141 -11.05 -14.01 6.38
N GLU A 142 -10.72 -15.28 6.10
CA GLU A 142 -10.69 -15.82 4.73
C GLU A 142 -9.61 -15.18 3.83
N GLN A 143 -8.51 -14.71 4.42
CA GLN A 143 -7.41 -14.06 3.68
C GLN A 143 -7.88 -12.83 2.87
N LYS A 144 -8.91 -12.15 3.34
CA LYS A 144 -9.37 -10.89 2.75
C LYS A 144 -8.55 -9.73 3.28
N PHE A 145 -8.43 -8.69 2.48
CA PHE A 145 -7.69 -7.46 2.80
C PHE A 145 -8.59 -6.25 2.58
N GLU A 146 -8.69 -5.41 3.59
CA GLU A 146 -9.40 -4.13 3.57
C GLU A 146 -8.37 -3.01 3.79
N ARG A 147 -8.50 -1.90 3.08
CA ARG A 147 -7.56 -0.78 3.18
C ARG A 147 -8.11 0.33 4.06
#